data_AF-A0A1F8R014-F1
#
_entry.id   AF-A0A1F8R014-F1
#
_cell.length_a   1.000
_cell.length_b   1.000
_cell.length_c   1.000
_cell.angle_alpha   90.00
_cell.angle_beta   90.00
_cell.angle_gamma   90.00
#
_symmetry.space_group_name_H-M   'P 1'
#
loop_
_entity.id
_entity.type
_entity.pdbx_description
1 polymer ?
#
loop_
_entity_poly.entity_id
_entity_poly.type
_entity_poly.pdbx_seq_one_letter_code
_entity_poly.pdbx_strand_id
1 'polypeptide(L)' 'MMAQVALKYDVEVKEHGRVELDVPFPAGAHVTVIVIESGDTFDDLLAASESSLDFWNNPFDDEDWNNA' A
#
# COMPACT_ATOMS: atom_id res chain seq x y z
N MET A 1 6.23 -21.91 -9.56
CA MET A 1 6.99 -20.97 -8.71
C MET A 1 6.33 -20.95 -7.35
N MET A 2 7.07 -21.16 -6.27
CA MET A 2 6.52 -20.96 -4.92
C MET A 2 6.41 -19.46 -4.69
N ALA A 3 5.22 -18.99 -4.31
CA ALA A 3 5.02 -17.59 -3.97
C ALA A 3 5.87 -17.26 -2.74
N GLN A 4 6.79 -16.30 -2.88
CA GLN A 4 7.53 -15.75 -1.74
C GLN A 4 6.53 -14.97 -0.90
N VAL A 5 6.12 -15.54 0.24
CA VAL A 5 5.22 -14.84 1.18
C VAL A 5 6.04 -13.75 1.87
N ALA A 6 5.69 -12.48 1.64
CA ALA A 6 6.25 -11.36 2.37
C ALA A 6 5.74 -11.40 3.83
N LEU A 7 6.65 -11.28 4.79
CA LEU A 7 6.29 -11.17 6.20
C LEU A 7 6.06 -9.69 6.52
N LYS A 8 4.87 -9.33 7.01
CA LYS A 8 4.54 -8.00 7.52
C LYS A 8 4.46 -8.05 9.04
N TYR A 9 5.07 -7.07 9.70
CA TYR A 9 5.04 -6.89 11.14
C TYR A 9 4.62 -5.45 11.44
N ASP A 10 3.62 -5.27 12.29
CA ASP A 10 3.27 -3.96 12.85
C ASP A 10 3.97 -3.84 14.20
N VAL A 11 4.99 -2.98 14.27
CA VAL A 11 5.89 -2.85 15.42
C VAL A 11 6.09 -1.39 15.77
N GLU A 12 6.12 -1.12 17.08
CA GLU A 12 6.41 0.23 17.58
C GLU A 12 7.92 0.44 17.71
N VAL A 13 8.34 1.67 17.42
CA VAL A 13 9.72 2.11 17.62
C VAL A 13 9.94 2.32 19.12
N LYS A 14 10.85 1.53 19.71
CA LYS A 14 11.26 1.66 21.11
C LYS A 14 12.22 2.84 21.31
N GLU A 15 12.65 3.06 22.56
CA GLU A 15 13.63 4.08 22.89
C GLU A 15 14.86 4.05 21.97
N HIS A 16 15.39 5.24 21.67
CA HIS A 16 16.55 5.42 20.78
C HIS A 16 16.32 4.93 19.34
N GLY A 17 15.07 4.82 18.87
CA GLY A 17 14.79 4.46 17.48
C GLY A 17 14.93 2.98 17.18
N ARG A 18 14.86 2.11 18.20
CA ARG A 18 15.10 0.66 18.04
C ARG A 18 13.84 -0.09 17.68
N VAL A 19 13.95 -1.00 16.71
CA VAL A 19 12.92 -1.99 16.38
C VAL A 19 13.48 -3.39 16.68
N GLU A 20 12.69 -4.26 17.29
CA GLU A 20 13.04 -5.66 17.60
C GLU A 20 11.99 -6.60 16.98
N LEU A 21 12.46 -7.65 16.30
CA LEU A 21 11.64 -8.55 15.49
C LEU A 21 12.08 -10.00 15.73
N ASP A 22 11.15 -10.90 15.98
CA ASP A 22 11.40 -12.34 15.87
C ASP A 22 11.00 -12.84 14.48
N VAL A 23 11.96 -13.39 13.74
CA VAL A 23 11.76 -13.85 12.35
C VAL A 23 11.92 -15.37 12.25
N PRO A 24 11.14 -16.06 11.39
CA PRO A 24 11.15 -17.52 11.27
C PRO A 24 12.31 -18.03 10.40
N PHE A 25 13.46 -17.36 10.42
CA PHE A 25 14.62 -17.71 9.61
C PHE A 25 15.73 -18.30 10.50
N PRO A 26 16.51 -19.26 9.97
CA PRO A 26 17.65 -19.80 10.70
C PRO A 26 18.75 -18.74 10.88
N ALA A 27 19.57 -18.91 11.91
CA ALA A 27 20.73 -18.06 12.13
C ALA A 27 21.67 -18.05 10.91
N GLY A 28 22.13 -16.87 10.51
CA GLY A 28 23.00 -16.68 9.34
C GLY A 28 22.27 -16.57 7.99
N ALA A 29 20.94 -16.66 7.96
CA ALA A 29 20.17 -16.38 6.75
C ALA A 29 20.37 -14.93 6.28
N HIS A 30 20.60 -14.75 4.98
CA HIS A 30 20.68 -13.42 4.38
C HIS A 30 19.27 -12.87 4.15
N VAL A 31 18.93 -11.80 4.86
CA VAL A 31 17.61 -11.16 4.80
C VAL A 31 17.74 -9.71 4.35
N THR A 32 16.72 -9.21 3.66
CA THR A 32 16.56 -7.80 3.33
C THR A 32 15.39 -7.26 4.14
N VAL A 33 15.60 -6.14 4.84
CA VAL A 33 14.57 -5.49 5.67
C VAL A 33 14.20 -4.17 5.02
N ILE A 34 12.90 -3.92 4.88
CA ILE A 34 12.35 -2.63 4.43
C ILE A 34 11.58 -2.06 5.61
N VAL A 35 11.93 -0.84 6.03
CA VAL A 35 11.27 -0.12 7.13
C VAL A 35 10.50 1.04 6.51
N ILE A 36 9.21 1.10 6.77
CA ILE A 36 8.30 2.16 6.33
C ILE A 36 7.53 2.62 7.57
N GLU A 37 7.39 3.93 7.75
CA GLU A 37 6.56 4.47 8.83
C GLU A 37 5.12 3.99 8.63
N SER A 38 4.49 3.47 9.69
CA SER A 38 3.12 2.96 9.60
C SER A 38 2.17 4.10 9.25
N GLY A 39 1.56 3.98 8.08
CA GLY A 39 0.79 5.05 7.47
C GLY A 39 0.92 4.94 5.96
N ASP A 40 0.62 3.75 5.40
CA ASP A 40 0.23 3.71 4.01
C ASP A 40 -0.95 4.68 3.89
N THR A 41 -0.77 5.72 3.10
CA THR A 41 -1.83 6.65 2.72
C THR A 41 -2.83 5.84 1.90
N PHE A 42 -3.73 5.13 2.59
CA PHE A 42 -4.96 4.65 1.98
C PHE A 42 -5.64 5.82 1.25
N ASP A 43 -5.47 7.03 1.79
CA ASP A 43 -5.80 8.30 1.15
C ASP A 43 -5.20 8.48 -0.25
N ASP A 44 -3.96 8.05 -0.53
CA ASP A 44 -3.36 8.17 -1.87
C ASP A 44 -3.96 7.14 -2.84
N LEU A 45 -4.20 5.92 -2.37
CA LEU A 45 -4.88 4.88 -3.18
C LEU A 45 -6.35 5.24 -3.42
N LEU A 46 -7.02 5.82 -2.42
CA LEU A 46 -8.37 6.34 -2.50
C LEU A 46 -8.44 7.55 -3.45
N ALA A 47 -7.53 8.52 -3.31
CA ALA A 47 -7.42 9.68 -4.19
C ALA A 47 -7.14 9.28 -5.64
N ALA A 48 -6.24 8.32 -5.88
CA ALA A 48 -6.01 7.76 -7.21
C ALA A 48 -7.27 7.11 -7.79
N SER A 49 -8.03 6.38 -6.96
CA SER A 49 -9.29 5.74 -7.36
C SER A 49 -10.36 6.79 -7.70
N GLU A 50 -10.51 7.84 -6.89
CA GLU A 50 -11.46 8.94 -7.10
C GLU A 50 -11.11 9.78 -8.34
N SER A 51 -9.83 10.01 -8.63
CA SER A 51 -9.39 10.75 -9.83
C SER A 51 -9.80 10.07 -11.15
N SER A 52 -10.11 8.77 -11.11
CA SER A 52 -10.61 8.02 -12.27
C SER A 52 -12.07 8.32 -12.60
N LEU A 53 -12.81 8.93 -11.66
CA LEU A 53 -14.20 9.35 -11.89
C LEU A 53 -14.28 10.60 -12.79
N ASP A 54 -13.28 11.49 -12.73
CA ASP A 54 -13.22 12.67 -13.60
C ASP A 54 -13.11 12.28 -15.09
N PHE A 55 -12.50 11.13 -15.40
CA PHE A 55 -12.48 10.59 -16.76
C PHE A 55 -13.89 10.25 -17.28
N TRP A 56 -14.79 9.80 -16.40
CA TRP A 56 -16.17 9.45 -16.74
C TRP A 56 -17.14 10.65 -16.61
N ASN A 57 -16.69 11.75 -16.01
CA ASN A 57 -17.49 12.97 -15.82
C ASN A 57 -17.29 13.93 -17.00
N ASN A 58 -17.87 13.56 -18.14
CA ASN A 58 -17.76 14.32 -19.38
C ASN A 58 -19.11 15.00 -19.72
N PRO A 59 -19.20 16.34 -19.67
CA PRO A 59 -20.43 17.07 -19.98
C PRO A 59 -20.97 16.81 -21.39
N PHE A 60 -20.10 16.42 -22.34
CA PHE A 60 -20.52 16.07 -23.70
C PHE A 60 -21.19 14.69 -23.76
N ASP A 61 -20.76 13.73 -22.93
CA ASP A 61 -21.41 12.43 -22.83
C ASP A 61 -22.79 12.57 -22.18
N ASP A 62 -22.96 13.50 -21.24
CA ASP A 62 -24.26 13.79 -20.62
C ASP A 62 -25.29 14.37 -21.59
N GLU A 63 -24.87 15.15 -22.59
CA GLU A 63 -25.76 15.73 -23.61
C GLU A 63 -26.18 14.69 -24.68
N ASP A 64 -25.25 13.82 -25.10
CA ASP A 64 -25.46 12.85 -26.19
C ASP A 64 -26.01 11.48 -25.71
N TRP A 65 -25.63 10.98 -24.53
CA TRP A 65 -26.05 9.65 -24.05
C TRP A 65 -27.30 9.63 -23.17
N ASN A 66 -27.60 10.69 -22.42
CA ASN A 66 -28.76 10.69 -21.50
C ASN A 66 -30.11 10.94 -22.21
N ASN A 67 -30.12 11.16 -23.53
CA ASN A 67 -31.33 11.33 -24.36
C ASN A 67 -31.65 10.12 -25.26
N ALA A 68 -31.16 8.92 -24.91
CA ALA A 68 -31.46 7.67 -25.60
C ALA A 68 -32.74 6.98 -25.10
#